data_AF-A0A432IQU9-F1
#
_entry.id   AF-A0A432IQU9-F1
#
_cell.length_a   1.000
_cell.length_b   1.000
_cell.length_c   1.000
_cell.angle_alpha   90.00
_cell.angle_beta   90.00
_cell.angle_gamma   90.00
#
_symmetry.space_group_name_H-M   'P 1'
#
loop_
_entity.id
_entity.type
_entity.pdbx_description
1 polymer ?
#
loop_
_entity_poly.entity_id
_entity_poly.type
_entity_poly.pdbx_seq_one_letter_code
_entity_poly.pdbx_strand_id
1 'polypeptide(L)' 'MKNFYDIAIKEIKNETKDSVSILFDIPENLKDKFKFIPGQFITVDAKVNGEKLRRDYSICSGW' A
#
# COMPACT_ATOMS: atom_id res chain seq x y z
N MET A 1 13.05 13.28 3.44
CA MET A 1 12.30 13.33 2.16
C MET A 1 11.39 12.10 2.10
N LYS A 2 10.10 12.26 1.80
CA LYS A 2 9.19 11.12 1.58
C LYS A 2 9.41 10.61 0.16
N ASN A 3 9.95 9.41 0.02
CA ASN A 3 10.14 8.77 -1.29
C ASN A 3 8.90 7.92 -1.60
N PHE A 4 8.39 8.06 -2.81
CA PHE A 4 7.39 7.15 -3.37
C PHE A 4 8.10 6.09 -4.20
N TYR A 5 7.60 4.86 -4.14
CA TYR A 5 8.08 3.74 -4.94
C TYR A 5 6.89 3.19 -5.72
N ASP A 6 7.08 2.98 -7.02
CA ASP A 6 6.08 2.28 -7.82
C ASP A 6 6.15 0.79 -7.47
N ILE A 7 5.07 0.28 -6.88
CA ILE A 7 4.97 -1.10 -6.43
C ILE A 7 3.75 -1.73 -7.10
N ALA A 8 3.95 -2.93 -7.66
CA ALA A 8 2.85 -3.68 -8.25
C ALA A 8 1.91 -4.21 -7.16
N ILE A 9 0.62 -4.27 -7.48
CA ILE A 9 -0.34 -4.98 -6.62
C ILE A 9 -0.22 -6.46 -6.93
N LYS A 10 0.09 -7.26 -5.92
CA LYS A 10 0.16 -8.72 -6.01
C LYS A 10 -1.23 -9.34 -6.00
N GLU A 11 -2.07 -8.87 -5.09
CA GLU A 11 -3.41 -9.43 -4.88
C GLU A 11 -4.37 -8.36 -4.33
N ILE A 12 -5.64 -8.47 -4.71
CA ILE A 12 -6.73 -7.71 -4.12
C ILE A 12 -7.78 -8.71 -3.65
N LYS A 13 -8.10 -8.67 -2.36
CA LYS A 13 -9.12 -9.51 -1.74
C LYS A 13 -10.30 -8.67 -1.30
N ASN A 14 -11.50 -9.04 -1.73
CA ASN A 14 -12.73 -8.44 -1.21
C ASN A 14 -12.99 -8.98 0.20
N GLU A 15 -13.01 -8.10 1.20
CA GLU A 15 -13.29 -8.49 2.59
C GLU A 15 -14.76 -8.29 2.92
N THR A 16 -15.33 -7.15 2.49
CA THR A 16 -16.76 -6.86 2.67
C THR A 16 -17.32 -6.22 1.40
N LYS A 17 -18.60 -5.85 1.43
CA LYS A 17 -19.26 -5.14 0.33
C LYS A 17 -18.53 -3.84 -0.04
N ASP A 18 -17.95 -3.15 0.94
CA ASP A 18 -17.40 -1.81 0.78
C ASP A 18 -15.90 -1.74 1.12
N SER A 19 -15.23 -2.89 1.35
CA SER A 19 -13.82 -2.92 1.72
C SER A 19 -13.03 -4.04 1.03
N VAL A 20 -11.78 -3.73 0.72
CA VAL A 20 -10.81 -4.66 0.14
C VAL A 20 -9.50 -4.62 0.91
N SER A 21 -8.81 -5.75 0.96
CA SER A 21 -7.40 -5.87 1.35
C SER A 21 -6.55 -5.89 0.10
N ILE A 22 -5.47 -5.10 0.10
CA ILE A 22 -4.53 -5.04 -1.03
C ILE A 22 -3.17 -5.54 -0.56
N LEU A 23 -2.67 -6.57 -1.23
CA LEU A 23 -1.30 -7.03 -1.04
C LEU A 23 -0.40 -6.42 -2.11
N PHE A 24 0.67 -5.77 -1.69
CA PHE A 24 1.70 -5.22 -2.57
C PHE A 24 2.83 -6.23 -2.81
N ASP A 25 3.32 -6.31 -4.05
CA ASP A 25 4.47 -7.13 -4.42
C ASP A 25 5.77 -6.34 -4.21
N ILE A 26 6.31 -6.37 -2.98
CA ILE A 26 7.51 -5.60 -2.63
C ILE A 26 8.76 -6.30 -3.20
N PRO A 27 9.49 -5.67 -4.13
CA PRO A 27 10.72 -6.24 -4.68
C PRO A 27 11.80 -6.43 -3.60
N GLU A 28 12.68 -7.42 -3.79
CA GLU A 28 13.71 -7.78 -2.79
C GLU A 28 14.58 -6.58 -2.37
N ASN A 29 14.98 -5.75 -3.33
CA ASN A 29 15.81 -4.56 -3.10
C ASN A 29 15.10 -3.44 -2.34
N LEU A 30 13.77 -3.54 -2.12
CA LEU A 30 12.98 -2.57 -1.38
C LEU A 30 12.45 -3.11 -0.05
N LYS A 31 12.57 -4.42 0.25
CA LYS A 31 12.05 -5.02 1.49
C LYS A 31 12.46 -4.29 2.75
N ASP A 32 13.73 -3.90 2.87
CA ASP A 32 14.23 -3.19 4.05
C ASP A 32 13.56 -1.84 4.28
N LYS A 33 13.10 -1.18 3.19
CA LYS A 33 12.42 0.12 3.26
C LYS A 33 10.95 0.02 3.66
N PHE A 34 10.35 -1.15 3.46
CA PHE A 34 8.96 -1.43 3.80
C PHE A 34 8.80 -2.24 5.09
N LYS A 35 9.90 -2.49 5.81
CA LYS A 35 9.83 -2.90 7.22
C LYS A 35 9.14 -1.80 8.03
N PHE A 36 8.19 -2.20 8.87
CA PHE A 36 7.39 -1.26 9.65
C PHE A 36 7.22 -1.78 11.09
N ILE A 37 6.86 -0.86 11.98
CA ILE A 37 6.51 -1.11 13.37
C ILE A 37 4.99 -0.94 13.52
N PRO A 38 4.31 -1.75 14.34
CA PRO A 38 2.87 -1.60 14.58
C PRO A 38 2.46 -0.17 14.94
N GLY A 39 1.36 0.30 14.37
CA GLY A 39 0.86 1.68 14.52
C GLY A 39 1.36 2.66 13.46
N GLN A 40 2.25 2.24 12.55
CA GLN A 40 2.64 3.04 11.39
C GLN A 40 1.64 2.93 10.23
N PHE A 41 1.68 3.92 9.34
CA PHE A 41 0.87 4.01 8.14
C PHE A 41 1.75 4.35 6.92
N ILE A 42 1.22 4.08 5.73
CA ILE A 42 1.82 4.50 4.46
C ILE A 42 0.91 5.48 3.74
N THR A 43 1.49 6.33 2.90
CA THR A 43 0.74 7.16 1.95
C THR A 43 0.73 6.45 0.59
N VAL A 44 -0.44 6.11 0.08
CA VAL A 44 -0.62 5.59 -1.28
C VAL A 44 -0.84 6.79 -2.21
N ASP A 45 -0.02 6.88 -3.25
CA ASP A 45 -0.19 7.81 -4.38
C ASP A 45 -0.70 7.00 -5.57
N ALA A 46 -1.88 7.36 -6.09
CA ALA A 46 -2.51 6.66 -7.20
C ALA A 46 -3.20 7.65 -8.14
N LYS A 47 -3.26 7.28 -9.43
CA LYS A 47 -4.02 8.03 -10.43
C LYS A 47 -5.41 7.42 -10.57
N VAL A 48 -6.44 8.16 -10.20
CA VAL A 48 -7.85 7.75 -10.27
C VAL A 48 -8.60 8.77 -11.10
N ASN A 49 -9.32 8.32 -12.14
CA ASN A 49 -10.08 9.18 -13.05
C ASN A 49 -9.28 10.35 -13.66
N GLY A 50 -7.98 10.15 -13.91
CA GLY A 50 -7.11 11.19 -14.46
C GLY A 50 -6.40 12.06 -13.41
N GLU A 51 -6.83 12.02 -12.14
CA GLU A 51 -6.31 12.84 -11.06
C GLU A 51 -5.36 12.05 -10.15
N LYS A 52 -4.32 12.73 -9.63
CA LYS A 52 -3.45 12.13 -8.60
C LYS A 52 -4.09 12.30 -7.23
N LEU A 53 -4.38 11.18 -6.58
CA LEU A 53 -4.90 11.13 -5.24
C LEU A 53 -3.84 10.55 -4.30
N ARG A 54 -3.76 11.16 -3.11
CA ARG A 54 -2.95 10.66 -2.00
C ARG A 54 -3.82 10.37 -0.81
N ARG A 55 -3.69 9.18 -0.25
CA ARG A 55 -4.44 8.75 0.93
C ARG A 55 -3.52 7.98 1.87
N ASP A 56 -3.70 8.21 3.16
CA ASP A 56 -2.97 7.52 4.20
C ASP A 56 -3.75 6.27 4.63
N TYR A 57 -3.07 5.14 4.71
CA TYR A 57 -3.63 3.85 5.12
C TYR A 57 -2.74 3.23 6.20
N SER A 58 -3.36 2.80 7.30
CA SER A 58 -2.68 1.99 8.31
C SER A 58 -2.22 0.68 7.69
N ILE A 59 -1.02 0.23 8.07
CA ILE A 59 -0.47 -1.02 7.54
C ILE A 59 -1.18 -2.20 8.21
N CYS A 60 -1.79 -3.05 7.40
CA CYS A 60 -2.27 -4.36 7.83
C CYS A 60 -1.29 -5.44 7.35
N SER A 61 -0.91 -6.34 8.24
CA SER A 61 -0.07 -7.52 7.93
C SER A 61 -0.73 -8.83 8.36
N GLY A 62 -1.95 -8.75 8.87
CA GLY A 62 -2.78 -9.92 9.15
C GLY A 62 -3.31 -10.44 7.82
N TRP A 63 -2.62 -11.42 7.27
CA TRP A 63 -3.03 -12.16 6.09
C TRP A 63 -2.86 -13.64 6.38
#